data_AF-A0A182FSV8-F1
#
_entry.id   AF-A0A182FSV8-F1
#
_cell.length_a   1.000
_cell.length_b   1.000
_cell.length_c   1.000
_cell.angle_alpha   90.00
_cell.angle_beta   90.00
_cell.angle_gamma   90.00
#
_symmetry.space_group_name_H-M   'P 1'
#
loop_
_entity.id
_entity.type
_entity.pdbx_description
1 polymer ?
#
loop_
_entity_poly.entity_id
_entity_poly.type
_entity_poly.pdbx_seq_one_letter_code
_entity_poly.pdbx_strand_id
1 'polypeptide(L)'
;MSDEEVIKRRLQIDGDGTGDDRRLNDLLKTFIKWCNSNDGPETSQAMYDRLLAQLAQCEFDRKKSDFYAKVMEQELKNYAAISDAIESGIETAKKQIEQSKHNLVLAKKIRKNRMQYDVLAKIINQQPDRKETTKQLELLKEELDMLKENRADLERQLEQKKKDFAVLMRSIVELQNKLDPTESAVAAGPSSAAEDETMEAAEVSAHVDEKMACDEPVVIEEEDDAASSDNDEVILSSPEKLN
;
A
#
# COMPACT_ATOMS: atom_id res chain seq x y z
N MET A 1 -2.54 -37.28 -50.44
CA MET A 1 -1.14 -37.17 -50.88
C MET A 1 -0.54 -36.07 -50.05
N SER A 2 0.46 -36.40 -49.24
CA SER A 2 1.14 -35.40 -48.39
C SER A 2 1.92 -34.43 -49.29
N ASP A 3 2.01 -33.15 -48.91
CA ASP A 3 2.79 -32.15 -49.66
C ASP A 3 4.24 -32.60 -49.88
N GLU A 4 4.81 -33.32 -48.91
CA GLU A 4 6.15 -33.92 -49.05
C GLU A 4 6.23 -34.94 -50.18
N GLU A 5 5.17 -35.72 -50.42
CA GLU A 5 5.14 -36.70 -51.51
C GLU A 5 4.98 -36.03 -52.88
N VAL A 6 4.31 -34.88 -52.93
CA VAL A 6 4.17 -34.07 -54.15
C VAL A 6 5.50 -33.39 -54.48
N ILE A 7 6.17 -32.82 -53.47
CA ILE A 7 7.50 -32.21 -53.61
C ILE A 7 8.53 -33.26 -54.04
N LYS A 8 8.54 -34.44 -53.39
CA LYS A 8 9.47 -35.52 -53.70
C LYS A 8 9.25 -36.10 -55.10
N ARG A 9 8.00 -36.24 -55.56
CA ARG A 9 7.72 -36.64 -56.95
C ARG A 9 8.12 -35.56 -57.95
N ARG A 10 7.92 -34.28 -57.65
CA ARG A 10 8.34 -33.18 -58.53
C ARG A 10 9.86 -33.13 -58.66
N LEU A 11 10.58 -33.29 -57.55
CA LEU A 11 12.04 -33.39 -57.52
C LEU A 11 12.58 -34.62 -58.28
N GLN A 12 11.87 -35.76 -58.25
CA GLN A 12 12.28 -37.00 -58.93
C GLN A 12 11.90 -37.05 -60.42
N ILE A 13 10.84 -36.35 -60.84
CA ILE A 13 10.44 -36.25 -62.26
C ILE A 13 11.33 -35.25 -63.01
N ASP A 14 11.82 -34.20 -62.33
CA ASP A 14 12.70 -33.16 -62.88
C ASP A 14 14.19 -33.58 -62.93
N GLY A 15 14.47 -34.83 -63.33
CA GLY A 15 15.83 -35.39 -63.43
C GLY A 15 16.75 -34.74 -64.47
N ASP A 16 16.29 -33.72 -65.20
CA ASP A 16 17.05 -32.91 -66.18
C ASP A 16 17.39 -31.50 -65.62
N GLY A 17 17.27 -31.31 -64.30
CA GLY A 17 17.66 -30.08 -63.61
C GLY A 17 16.56 -29.03 -63.51
N THR A 18 16.47 -28.32 -62.37
CA THR A 18 15.51 -27.22 -62.18
C THR A 18 16.14 -25.86 -62.45
N GLY A 19 15.47 -25.00 -63.22
CA GLY A 19 15.86 -23.61 -63.42
C GLY A 19 17.17 -23.46 -64.21
N ASP A 20 18.26 -23.14 -63.48
CA ASP A 20 19.57 -22.84 -64.05
C ASP A 20 20.26 -24.07 -64.65
N ASP A 21 20.07 -25.25 -64.05
CA ASP A 21 20.65 -26.50 -64.55
C ASP A 21 20.06 -26.89 -65.92
N ARG A 22 18.75 -26.70 -66.09
CA ARG A 22 18.08 -26.85 -67.39
C ARG A 22 18.60 -25.84 -68.42
N ARG A 23 18.83 -24.58 -68.03
CA ARG A 23 19.38 -23.55 -68.92
C ARG A 23 20.79 -23.89 -69.39
N LEU A 24 21.63 -24.40 -68.49
CA LEU A 24 22.99 -24.87 -68.81
C LEU A 24 22.97 -26.10 -69.71
N ASN A 25 22.05 -27.04 -69.47
CA ASN A 25 21.87 -28.23 -70.29
C ASN A 25 21.38 -27.86 -71.71
N ASP A 26 20.44 -26.91 -71.84
CA ASP A 26 19.99 -26.39 -73.13
C ASP A 26 21.08 -25.62 -73.88
N LEU A 27 21.92 -24.84 -73.18
CA LEU A 27 23.12 -24.20 -73.75
C LEU A 27 24.10 -25.26 -74.28
N LEU A 28 24.37 -26.31 -73.50
CA LEU A 28 25.26 -27.40 -73.89
C LEU A 28 24.74 -28.16 -75.13
N LYS A 29 23.45 -28.50 -75.16
CA LYS A 29 22.79 -29.14 -76.31
C LYS A 29 22.89 -28.25 -77.56
N THR A 30 22.67 -26.93 -77.41
CA THR A 30 22.77 -25.96 -78.52
C THR A 30 24.20 -25.83 -79.02
N PHE A 31 25.19 -25.84 -78.11
CA PHE A 31 26.61 -25.78 -78.44
C PHE A 31 27.07 -27.03 -79.19
N ILE A 32 26.72 -28.23 -78.72
CA ILE A 32 27.03 -29.49 -79.40
C ILE A 32 26.39 -29.53 -80.79
N LYS A 33 25.16 -29.03 -80.93
CA LYS A 33 24.49 -28.94 -82.23
C LYS A 33 25.23 -28.00 -83.18
N TRP A 34 25.66 -26.83 -82.69
CA TRP A 34 26.42 -25.85 -83.47
C TRP A 34 27.80 -26.39 -83.92
N CYS A 35 28.50 -27.15 -83.06
CA CYS A 35 29.77 -27.76 -83.43
C CYS A 35 29.65 -28.87 -84.50
N ASN A 36 28.49 -29.52 -84.59
CA ASN A 36 28.25 -30.63 -85.52
C ASN A 36 27.43 -30.24 -86.76
N SER A 37 26.93 -29.00 -86.84
CA SER A 37 26.18 -28.50 -87.98
C SER A 37 27.09 -28.09 -89.14
N ASN A 38 26.83 -28.62 -90.33
CA ASN A 38 27.51 -28.22 -91.58
C ASN A 38 26.71 -27.13 -92.30
N ASP A 39 26.23 -26.15 -91.53
CA ASP A 39 25.34 -25.08 -91.97
C ASP A 39 26.12 -23.95 -92.65
N GLY A 40 25.45 -23.16 -93.50
CA GLY A 40 26.05 -22.00 -94.17
C GLY A 40 26.54 -20.92 -93.17
N PRO A 41 27.41 -19.99 -93.61
CA PRO A 41 28.05 -19.02 -92.73
C PRO A 41 27.06 -18.11 -91.97
N GLU A 42 25.94 -17.73 -92.59
CA GLU A 42 24.93 -16.86 -91.93
C GLU A 42 24.14 -17.58 -90.83
N THR A 43 23.76 -18.84 -91.06
CA THR A 43 23.05 -19.67 -90.08
C THR A 43 23.94 -20.04 -88.89
N SER A 44 25.24 -20.22 -89.14
CA SER A 44 26.22 -20.45 -88.06
C SER A 44 26.42 -19.21 -87.19
N GLN A 45 26.47 -18.00 -87.78
CA GLN A 45 26.59 -16.75 -87.04
C GLN A 45 25.37 -16.48 -86.14
N ALA A 46 24.15 -16.70 -86.65
CA ALA A 46 22.93 -16.52 -85.86
C ALA A 46 22.85 -17.48 -84.66
N MET A 47 23.36 -18.72 -84.80
CA MET A 47 23.47 -19.67 -83.70
C MET A 47 24.53 -19.25 -82.67
N TYR A 48 25.65 -18.69 -83.13
CA TYR A 48 26.70 -18.15 -82.25
C TYR A 48 26.19 -16.97 -81.40
N ASP A 49 25.48 -16.02 -82.01
CA ASP A 49 24.90 -14.87 -81.28
C ASP A 49 23.85 -15.33 -80.25
N ARG A 50 23.08 -16.37 -80.58
CA ARG A 50 22.14 -17.01 -79.65
C ARG A 50 22.86 -17.69 -78.48
N LEU A 51 23.97 -18.39 -78.72
CA LEU A 51 24.79 -19.00 -77.68
C LEU A 51 25.36 -17.95 -76.73
N LEU A 52 25.86 -16.83 -77.27
CA LEU A 52 26.35 -15.70 -76.46
C LEU A 52 25.24 -15.10 -75.58
N ALA A 53 24.03 -14.91 -76.13
CA ALA A 53 22.89 -14.41 -75.37
C ALA A 53 22.48 -15.38 -74.24
N GLN A 54 22.49 -16.70 -74.51
CA GLN A 54 22.20 -17.73 -73.50
C GLN A 54 23.28 -17.77 -72.41
N LEU A 55 24.56 -17.62 -72.76
CA LEU A 55 25.65 -17.55 -71.80
C LEU A 55 25.52 -16.31 -70.90
N ALA A 56 25.27 -15.14 -71.48
CA ALA A 56 25.06 -13.90 -70.72
C ALA A 56 23.89 -14.01 -69.73
N GLN A 57 22.82 -14.71 -70.11
CA GLN A 57 21.69 -14.99 -69.22
C GLN A 57 22.11 -15.91 -68.05
N CYS A 58 22.87 -16.98 -68.32
CA CYS A 58 23.36 -17.87 -67.27
C CYS A 58 24.30 -17.15 -66.28
N GLU A 59 25.15 -16.25 -66.77
CA GLU A 59 26.02 -15.43 -65.93
C GLU A 59 25.21 -14.45 -65.06
N PHE A 60 24.16 -13.85 -65.61
CA PHE A 60 23.26 -12.98 -64.87
C PHE A 60 22.52 -13.73 -63.76
N ASP A 61 21.95 -14.90 -64.07
CA ASP A 61 21.22 -15.72 -63.11
C ASP A 61 22.13 -16.19 -61.96
N ARG A 62 23.39 -16.54 -62.27
CA ARG A 62 24.42 -16.83 -61.24
C ARG A 62 24.67 -15.63 -60.32
N LYS A 63 24.94 -14.45 -60.89
CA LYS A 63 25.20 -13.23 -60.11
C LYS A 63 23.99 -12.86 -59.24
N LYS A 64 22.78 -13.06 -59.75
CA LYS A 64 21.53 -12.86 -59.03
C LYS A 64 21.39 -13.83 -57.85
N SER A 65 21.71 -15.11 -58.04
CA SER A 65 21.72 -16.10 -56.96
C SER A 65 22.72 -15.73 -55.86
N ASP A 66 23.96 -15.36 -56.24
CA ASP A 66 24.99 -14.92 -55.28
C ASP A 66 24.56 -13.66 -54.51
N PHE A 67 23.88 -12.72 -55.17
CA PHE A 67 23.33 -11.53 -54.52
C PHE A 67 22.25 -11.90 -53.51
N TYR A 68 21.29 -12.77 -53.89
CA TYR A 68 20.25 -13.20 -52.96
C TYR A 68 20.80 -13.96 -51.77
N ALA A 69 21.83 -14.79 -51.94
CA ALA A 69 22.48 -15.46 -50.82
C ALA A 69 23.01 -14.45 -49.79
N LYS A 70 23.67 -13.38 -50.25
CA LYS A 70 24.17 -12.30 -49.39
C LYS A 70 23.06 -11.51 -48.70
N VAL A 71 22.01 -11.17 -49.45
CA VAL A 71 20.84 -10.47 -48.88
C VAL A 71 20.14 -11.35 -47.85
N MET A 72 19.98 -12.64 -48.11
CA MET A 72 19.38 -13.58 -47.15
C MET A 72 20.19 -13.66 -45.85
N GLU A 73 21.51 -13.68 -45.94
CA GLU A 73 22.39 -13.65 -44.76
C GLU A 73 22.21 -12.36 -43.96
N GLN A 74 22.08 -11.22 -44.65
CA GLN A 74 21.84 -9.94 -44.00
C GLN A 74 20.46 -9.87 -43.35
N GLU A 75 19.41 -10.34 -44.02
CA GLU A 75 18.06 -10.41 -43.46
C GLU A 75 18.00 -11.31 -42.25
N LEU A 76 18.70 -12.46 -42.27
CA LEU A 76 18.75 -13.36 -41.11
C LEU A 76 19.39 -12.68 -39.89
N LYS A 77 20.44 -11.87 -40.09
CA LYS A 77 21.04 -11.04 -39.02
C LYS A 77 20.07 -9.98 -38.51
N ASN A 78 19.31 -9.35 -39.42
CA ASN A 78 18.30 -8.37 -39.06
C ASN A 78 17.17 -8.98 -38.22
N TYR A 79 16.64 -10.15 -38.63
CA TYR A 79 15.63 -10.87 -37.86
C TYR A 79 16.14 -11.31 -36.49
N ALA A 80 17.40 -11.75 -36.38
CA ALA A 80 18.01 -12.05 -35.08
C ALA A 80 18.06 -10.81 -34.18
N ALA A 81 18.52 -9.66 -34.69
CA ALA A 81 18.56 -8.42 -33.94
C ALA A 81 17.17 -7.92 -33.49
N ILE A 82 16.15 -8.07 -34.35
CA ILE A 82 14.76 -7.76 -34.00
C ILE A 82 14.25 -8.71 -32.92
N SER A 83 14.57 -10.01 -32.99
CA SER A 83 14.21 -10.98 -31.96
C SER A 83 14.79 -10.59 -30.60
N ASP A 84 16.09 -10.29 -30.55
CA ASP A 84 16.79 -9.87 -29.32
C ASP A 84 16.17 -8.59 -28.73
N ALA A 85 15.81 -7.63 -29.59
CA ALA A 85 15.16 -6.40 -29.17
C ALA A 85 13.76 -6.65 -28.58
N ILE A 86 12.99 -7.57 -29.17
CA ILE A 86 11.67 -7.97 -28.65
C ILE A 86 11.84 -8.68 -27.30
N GLU A 87 12.80 -9.59 -27.17
CA GLU A 87 13.06 -10.30 -25.91
C GLU A 87 13.45 -9.34 -24.78
N SER A 88 14.37 -8.42 -25.04
CA SER A 88 14.74 -7.36 -24.09
C SER A 88 13.55 -6.45 -23.72
N GLY A 89 12.70 -6.13 -24.70
CA GLY A 89 11.44 -5.41 -24.48
C GLY A 89 10.48 -6.16 -23.54
N ILE A 90 10.33 -7.48 -23.74
CA ILE A 90 9.51 -8.35 -22.90
C ILE A 90 10.06 -8.40 -21.47
N GLU A 91 11.38 -8.56 -21.29
CA GLU A 91 11.99 -8.56 -19.95
C GLU A 91 11.79 -7.23 -19.23
N THR A 92 11.93 -6.12 -19.95
CA THR A 92 11.70 -4.79 -19.40
C THR A 92 10.25 -4.60 -18.98
N ALA A 93 9.30 -5.01 -19.82
CA ALA A 93 7.88 -4.97 -19.50
C ALA A 93 7.54 -5.84 -18.28
N LYS A 94 8.10 -7.05 -18.17
CA LYS A 94 7.94 -7.92 -16.99
C LYS A 94 8.43 -7.23 -15.70
N LYS A 95 9.62 -6.62 -15.73
CA LYS A 95 10.15 -5.85 -14.58
C LYS A 95 9.25 -4.67 -14.22
N GLN A 96 8.71 -3.95 -15.20
CA GLN A 96 7.76 -2.86 -14.96
C GLN A 96 6.45 -3.33 -14.33
N ILE A 97 5.95 -4.51 -14.73
CA ILE A 97 4.77 -5.12 -14.13
C ILE A 97 5.03 -5.48 -12.66
N GLU A 98 6.16 -6.11 -12.35
CA GLU A 98 6.54 -6.44 -10.97
C GLU A 98 6.66 -5.19 -10.10
N GLN A 99 7.32 -4.14 -10.60
CA GLN A 99 7.40 -2.86 -9.91
C GLN A 99 6.02 -2.23 -9.69
N SER A 100 5.15 -2.27 -10.70
CA SER A 100 3.79 -1.74 -10.61
C SER A 100 2.94 -2.51 -9.60
N LYS A 101 3.09 -3.84 -9.52
CA LYS A 101 2.45 -4.67 -8.48
C LYS A 101 2.91 -4.26 -7.09
N HIS A 102 4.21 -4.06 -6.89
CA HIS A 102 4.73 -3.60 -5.59
C HIS A 102 4.18 -2.22 -5.21
N ASN A 103 4.20 -1.28 -6.15
CA ASN A 103 3.65 0.06 -5.96
C ASN A 103 2.15 0.03 -5.64
N LEU A 104 1.38 -0.87 -6.27
CA LEU A 104 -0.04 -1.04 -6.00
C LEU A 104 -0.29 -1.50 -4.55
N VAL A 105 0.47 -2.49 -4.07
CA VAL A 105 0.36 -2.95 -2.67
C VAL A 105 0.68 -1.83 -1.70
N LEU A 106 1.75 -1.07 -1.97
CA LEU A 106 2.14 0.08 -1.15
C LEU A 106 1.06 1.17 -1.16
N ALA A 107 0.49 1.48 -2.32
CA ALA A 107 -0.60 2.45 -2.45
C ALA A 107 -1.86 2.02 -1.69
N LYS A 108 -2.23 0.73 -1.76
CA LYS A 108 -3.34 0.16 -0.97
C LYS A 108 -3.09 0.32 0.53
N LYS A 109 -1.86 0.05 1.00
CA LYS A 109 -1.48 0.25 2.41
C LYS A 109 -1.59 1.72 2.84
N ILE A 110 -1.09 2.64 2.03
CA ILE A 110 -1.21 4.08 2.30
C ILE A 110 -2.68 4.51 2.36
N ARG A 111 -3.52 4.02 1.44
CA ARG A 111 -4.96 4.31 1.44
C ARG A 111 -5.63 3.82 2.72
N LYS A 112 -5.34 2.58 3.15
CA LYS A 112 -5.88 2.02 4.40
C LYS A 112 -5.46 2.86 5.61
N ASN A 113 -4.18 3.23 5.69
CA ASN A 113 -3.68 4.07 6.78
C ASN A 113 -4.35 5.45 6.78
N ARG A 114 -4.52 6.06 5.60
CA ARG A 114 -5.21 7.35 5.46
C ARG A 114 -6.66 7.28 5.93
N MET A 115 -7.38 6.23 5.56
CA MET A 115 -8.75 6.02 6.04
C MET A 115 -8.81 5.86 7.56
N GLN A 116 -7.87 5.13 8.17
CA GLN A 116 -7.78 5.00 9.62
C GLN A 116 -7.53 6.35 10.31
N TYR A 117 -6.64 7.18 9.74
CA TYR A 117 -6.41 8.54 10.23
C TYR A 117 -7.65 9.42 10.10
N ASP A 118 -8.37 9.34 8.98
CA ASP A 118 -9.60 10.12 8.77
C ASP A 118 -10.70 9.72 9.76
N VAL A 119 -10.85 8.42 10.06
CA VAL A 119 -11.78 7.93 11.09
C VAL A 119 -11.39 8.44 12.47
N LEU A 120 -10.11 8.33 12.84
CA LEU A 120 -9.63 8.80 14.14
C LEU A 120 -9.78 10.32 14.27
N ALA A 121 -9.50 11.07 13.21
CA ALA A 121 -9.68 12.52 13.18
C ALA A 121 -11.16 12.92 13.37
N LYS A 122 -12.11 12.19 12.77
CA LYS A 122 -13.54 12.40 13.01
C LYS A 122 -13.91 12.21 14.48
N ILE A 123 -13.38 11.16 15.13
CA ILE A 123 -13.63 10.90 16.55
C ILE A 123 -13.01 12.01 17.42
N ILE A 124 -11.78 12.44 17.11
CA ILE A 124 -11.10 13.52 17.84
C ILE A 124 -11.88 14.84 17.70
N ASN A 125 -12.41 15.15 16.51
CA ASN A 125 -13.19 16.37 16.29
C ASN A 125 -14.55 16.39 16.99
N GLN A 126 -15.06 15.25 17.45
CA GLN A 126 -16.25 15.22 18.31
C GLN A 126 -15.95 15.68 19.74
N GLN A 127 -14.69 15.62 20.16
CA GLN A 127 -14.25 16.08 21.47
C GLN A 127 -14.00 17.61 21.45
N PRO A 128 -14.24 18.31 22.56
CA PRO A 128 -14.01 19.75 22.65
C PRO A 128 -12.53 20.10 22.50
N ASP A 129 -12.24 21.34 22.07
CA ASP A 129 -10.85 21.76 21.88
C ASP A 129 -10.08 21.69 23.19
N ARG A 130 -8.90 21.07 23.13
CA ARG A 130 -8.03 20.86 24.28
C ARG A 130 -7.60 22.18 24.90
N LYS A 131 -7.36 23.21 24.09
CA LYS A 131 -6.92 24.52 24.60
C LYS A 131 -8.01 25.22 25.39
N GLU A 132 -9.25 25.13 24.91
CA GLU A 132 -10.39 25.75 25.57
C GLU A 132 -10.73 25.04 26.89
N THR A 133 -10.78 23.70 26.87
CA THR A 133 -11.00 22.90 28.09
C THR A 133 -9.90 23.10 29.15
N THR A 134 -8.64 23.26 28.73
CA THR A 134 -7.53 23.55 29.67
C THR A 134 -7.70 24.92 30.32
N LYS A 135 -8.08 25.96 29.56
CA LYS A 135 -8.36 27.29 30.10
C LYS A 135 -9.53 27.29 31.09
N GLN A 136 -10.63 26.59 30.74
CA GLN A 136 -11.78 26.46 31.64
C GLN A 136 -11.37 25.75 32.94
N LEU A 137 -10.54 24.70 32.86
CA LEU A 137 -9.99 24.03 34.04
C LEU A 137 -9.12 24.94 34.91
N GLU A 138 -8.30 25.80 34.30
CA GLU A 138 -7.48 26.78 35.04
C GLU A 138 -8.37 27.80 35.76
N LEU A 139 -9.37 28.37 35.08
CA LEU A 139 -10.33 29.30 35.70
C LEU A 139 -11.11 28.64 36.84
N LEU A 140 -11.64 27.43 36.64
CA LEU A 140 -12.34 26.70 37.70
C LEU A 140 -11.43 26.42 38.91
N LYS A 141 -10.14 26.15 38.69
CA LYS A 141 -9.19 25.95 39.80
C LYS A 141 -8.98 27.24 40.59
N GLU A 142 -8.80 28.36 39.89
CA GLU A 142 -8.68 29.67 40.54
C GLU A 142 -9.94 30.00 41.37
N GLU A 143 -11.13 29.80 40.81
CA GLU A 143 -12.40 30.00 41.52
C GLU A 143 -12.53 29.09 42.75
N LEU A 144 -12.11 27.82 42.63
CA LEU A 144 -12.16 26.86 43.71
C LEU A 144 -11.20 27.25 44.85
N ASP A 145 -10.01 27.72 44.52
CA ASP A 145 -9.03 28.19 45.50
C ASP A 145 -9.51 29.47 46.19
N MET A 146 -10.11 30.41 45.45
CA MET A 146 -10.78 31.59 46.02
C MET A 146 -11.92 31.22 46.98
N LEU A 147 -12.76 30.25 46.62
CA LEU A 147 -13.86 29.78 47.47
C LEU A 147 -13.34 29.07 48.73
N LYS A 148 -12.25 28.32 48.64
CA LYS A 148 -11.60 27.71 49.82
C LYS A 148 -11.06 28.76 50.77
N GLU A 149 -10.41 29.80 50.25
CA GLU A 149 -9.91 30.92 51.05
C GLU A 149 -11.07 31.64 51.76
N ASN A 150 -12.12 32.02 51.02
CA ASN A 150 -13.31 32.64 51.58
C ASN A 150 -13.99 31.77 52.66
N ARG A 151 -14.06 30.45 52.43
CA ARG A 151 -14.58 29.50 53.43
C ARG A 151 -13.71 29.52 54.69
N ALA A 152 -12.38 29.43 54.54
CA ALA A 152 -11.46 29.45 55.67
C ALA A 152 -11.57 30.76 56.47
N ASP A 153 -11.76 31.89 55.79
CA ASP A 153 -11.97 33.19 56.42
C ASP A 153 -13.28 33.26 57.20
N LEU A 154 -14.39 32.79 56.61
CA LEU A 154 -15.67 32.71 57.29
C LEU A 154 -15.62 31.78 58.51
N GLU A 155 -14.93 30.64 58.39
CA GLU A 155 -14.75 29.68 59.47
C GLU A 155 -13.94 30.30 60.62
N ARG A 156 -12.89 31.09 60.30
CA ARG A 156 -12.14 31.88 61.28
C ARG A 156 -12.98 32.95 61.96
N GLN A 157 -13.84 33.65 61.21
CA GLN A 157 -14.75 34.66 61.78
C GLN A 157 -15.78 34.01 62.71
N LEU A 158 -16.35 32.87 62.31
CA LEU A 158 -17.29 32.11 63.12
C LEU A 158 -16.63 31.64 64.42
N GLU A 159 -15.41 31.12 64.34
CA GLU A 159 -14.64 30.70 65.52
C GLU A 159 -14.32 31.87 66.46
N GLN A 160 -14.01 33.05 65.91
CA GLN A 160 -13.86 34.26 66.71
C GLN A 160 -15.17 34.62 67.43
N LYS A 161 -16.31 34.57 66.73
CA LYS A 161 -17.62 34.83 67.34
C LYS A 161 -17.99 33.81 68.41
N LYS A 162 -17.67 32.53 68.24
CA LYS A 162 -17.83 31.50 69.28
C LYS A 162 -17.01 31.85 70.52
N LYS A 163 -15.76 32.29 70.36
CA LYS A 163 -14.91 32.74 71.47
C LYS A 163 -15.48 33.98 72.17
N ASP A 164 -15.88 34.99 71.41
CA ASP A 164 -16.51 36.20 71.94
C ASP A 164 -17.79 35.84 72.74
N PHE A 165 -18.61 34.93 72.21
CA PHE A 165 -19.83 34.46 72.87
C PHE A 165 -19.52 33.67 74.15
N ALA A 166 -18.49 32.82 74.15
CA ALA A 166 -18.04 32.11 75.34
C ALA A 166 -17.56 33.07 76.45
N VAL A 167 -16.85 34.14 76.09
CA VAL A 167 -16.44 35.19 77.03
C VAL A 167 -17.65 35.94 77.59
N LEU A 168 -18.62 36.29 76.74
CA LEU A 168 -19.86 36.93 77.16
C LEU A 168 -20.66 36.02 78.12
N MET A 169 -20.83 34.73 77.77
CA MET A 169 -21.50 33.74 78.62
C MET A 169 -20.80 33.60 79.98
N ARG A 170 -19.46 33.53 80.01
CA ARG A 170 -18.70 33.51 81.26
C ARG A 170 -18.91 34.77 82.09
N SER A 171 -18.93 35.94 81.45
CA SER A 171 -19.17 37.22 82.12
C SER A 171 -20.58 37.30 82.71
N ILE A 172 -21.59 36.74 82.04
CA ILE A 172 -22.96 36.64 82.56
C ILE A 172 -22.99 35.76 83.80
N VAL A 173 -22.35 34.58 83.78
CA VAL A 173 -22.25 33.69 84.95
C VAL A 173 -21.53 34.38 86.11
N GLU A 174 -20.43 35.08 85.83
CA GLU A 174 -19.69 35.83 86.87
C GLU A 174 -20.51 36.98 87.46
N LEU A 175 -21.35 37.65 86.67
CA LEU A 175 -22.27 38.67 87.15
C LEU A 175 -23.43 38.06 87.95
N GLN A 176 -24.03 36.95 87.50
CA GLN A 176 -25.03 36.20 88.26
C GLN A 176 -24.48 35.79 89.63
N ASN A 177 -23.28 35.23 89.68
CA ASN A 177 -22.59 34.86 90.91
C ASN A 177 -22.30 36.06 91.85
N LYS A 178 -22.19 37.28 91.32
CA LYS A 178 -22.01 38.51 92.11
C LYS A 178 -23.32 39.13 92.56
N LEU A 179 -24.41 38.92 91.82
CA LEU A 179 -25.75 39.39 92.16
C LEU A 179 -26.47 38.48 93.17
N ASP A 180 -26.06 37.22 93.31
CA ASP A 180 -26.51 36.31 94.37
C ASP A 180 -25.48 36.21 95.51
N PRO A 181 -25.55 37.04 96.57
CA PRO A 181 -24.70 36.88 97.76
C PRO A 181 -25.16 35.72 98.68
N THR A 182 -25.88 34.73 98.17
CA THR A 182 -26.32 33.55 98.93
C THR A 182 -26.39 32.30 98.06
N GLU A 183 -25.28 31.87 97.48
CA GLU A 183 -25.02 30.44 97.30
C GLU A 183 -23.52 30.18 97.10
N SER A 184 -22.77 30.14 98.20
CA SER A 184 -21.43 29.57 98.23
C SER A 184 -21.42 28.40 99.20
N ALA A 185 -21.76 27.22 98.68
CA ALA A 185 -21.24 25.89 99.04
C ALA A 185 -22.16 24.90 98.30
N VAL A 186 -21.67 24.02 97.42
CA VAL A 186 -20.89 22.83 97.79
C VAL A 186 -20.25 22.18 96.55
N ALA A 187 -19.01 21.71 96.74
CA ALA A 187 -18.26 20.63 96.05
C ALA A 187 -17.91 20.80 94.55
N ALA A 188 -16.63 20.99 94.19
CA ALA A 188 -15.55 19.99 94.14
C ALA A 188 -15.75 18.91 93.05
N GLY A 189 -14.96 18.98 91.95
CA GLY A 189 -14.80 17.92 90.94
C GLY A 189 -14.01 16.69 91.48
N PRO A 190 -13.60 15.70 90.64
CA PRO A 190 -13.29 15.79 89.20
C PRO A 190 -13.70 14.55 88.33
N SER A 191 -13.27 14.55 87.04
CA SER A 191 -13.09 13.40 86.13
C SER A 191 -14.37 12.77 85.54
N SER A 192 -14.45 12.20 84.33
CA SER A 192 -13.77 12.20 83.03
C SER A 192 -14.63 11.27 82.14
N ALA A 193 -14.51 11.38 80.81
CA ALA A 193 -15.03 10.43 79.82
C ALA A 193 -16.56 10.40 79.71
N ALA A 194 -17.21 10.08 78.61
CA ALA A 194 -16.96 9.96 77.18
C ALA A 194 -18.36 9.57 76.62
N GLU A 195 -18.54 9.68 75.30
CA GLU A 195 -19.67 9.13 74.52
C GLU A 195 -20.95 10.01 74.58
N ASP A 196 -21.22 10.85 73.56
CA ASP A 196 -21.58 10.55 72.16
C ASP A 196 -22.96 9.88 72.06
N GLU A 197 -24.01 10.69 72.06
CA GLU A 197 -25.34 10.24 71.60
C GLU A 197 -25.46 10.49 70.10
N THR A 198 -25.36 9.37 69.39
CA THR A 198 -25.82 9.11 68.04
C THR A 198 -27.27 9.55 67.82
N MET A 199 -27.50 10.45 66.87
CA MET A 199 -28.71 10.42 66.02
C MET A 199 -28.30 10.70 64.58
N GLU A 200 -27.95 9.61 63.91
CA GLU A 200 -27.81 9.48 62.47
C GLU A 200 -29.19 9.69 61.82
N ALA A 201 -29.28 10.68 60.94
CA ALA A 201 -30.41 10.86 60.06
C ALA A 201 -30.26 9.90 58.86
N ALA A 202 -31.27 9.04 58.75
CA ALA A 202 -31.58 8.11 57.67
C ALA A 202 -31.07 8.49 56.26
N GLU A 203 -30.23 7.62 55.70
CA GLU A 203 -30.18 7.33 54.28
C GLU A 203 -31.34 6.41 53.90
N VAL A 204 -32.19 6.82 52.94
CA VAL A 204 -32.74 5.93 51.89
C VAL A 204 -33.07 6.78 50.66
N SER A 205 -32.36 6.50 49.55
CA SER A 205 -32.90 6.31 48.18
C SER A 205 -31.79 6.65 47.18
N ALA A 206 -30.99 5.68 46.74
CA ALA A 206 -31.30 4.81 45.61
C ALA A 206 -31.64 5.59 44.32
N HIS A 207 -30.62 5.92 43.52
CA HIS A 207 -30.78 5.98 42.07
C HIS A 207 -29.49 5.65 41.30
N VAL A 208 -29.45 4.39 40.85
CA VAL A 208 -28.94 3.87 39.57
C VAL A 208 -27.45 4.00 39.27
N ASP A 209 -26.72 2.94 39.66
CA ASP A 209 -25.68 2.37 38.80
C ASP A 209 -26.33 1.92 37.48
N GLU A 210 -26.21 2.75 36.44
CA GLU A 210 -26.40 2.27 35.07
C GLU A 210 -25.02 1.81 34.58
N LYS A 211 -24.82 0.50 34.63
CA LYS A 211 -23.88 -0.19 33.75
C LYS A 211 -23.98 0.44 32.36
N MET A 212 -22.93 1.13 31.90
CA MET A 212 -22.69 1.24 30.47
C MET A 212 -22.34 -0.17 29.97
N ALA A 213 -23.39 -0.92 29.61
CA ALA A 213 -23.29 -2.05 28.73
C ALA A 213 -22.98 -1.50 27.34
N CYS A 214 -21.70 -1.47 26.97
CA CYS A 214 -21.30 -1.38 25.57
C CYS A 214 -21.25 -2.79 24.99
N ASP A 215 -22.41 -3.42 24.85
CA ASP A 215 -22.59 -4.48 23.86
C ASP A 215 -23.34 -3.87 22.67
N GLU A 216 -22.60 -3.54 21.61
CA GLU A 216 -22.72 -4.27 20.35
C GLU A 216 -21.60 -3.81 19.40
N PRO A 217 -20.76 -4.73 18.88
CA PRO A 217 -19.86 -4.39 17.79
C PRO A 217 -20.72 -4.09 16.57
N VAL A 218 -20.62 -2.87 16.05
CA VAL A 218 -21.10 -2.57 14.69
C VAL A 218 -20.35 -3.50 13.75
N VAL A 219 -21.06 -4.50 13.26
CA VAL A 219 -20.70 -5.29 12.08
C VAL A 219 -20.52 -4.28 10.95
N ILE A 220 -19.26 -3.98 10.63
CA ILE A 220 -18.95 -3.42 9.33
C ILE A 220 -19.17 -4.58 8.39
N GLU A 221 -20.27 -4.53 7.64
CA GLU A 221 -20.48 -5.40 6.50
C GLU A 221 -19.22 -5.35 5.64
N GLU A 222 -18.55 -6.50 5.57
CA GLU A 222 -17.53 -6.76 4.57
C GLU A 222 -18.26 -6.73 3.23
N GLU A 223 -18.16 -5.61 2.51
CA GLU A 223 -18.33 -5.69 1.06
C GLU A 223 -17.15 -6.52 0.54
N ASP A 224 -17.46 -7.81 0.37
CA ASP A 224 -16.75 -8.80 -0.40
C ASP A 224 -16.39 -8.25 -1.79
N ASP A 225 -15.22 -7.65 -1.91
CA ASP A 225 -14.46 -7.72 -3.16
C ASP A 225 -13.55 -8.95 -3.09
N ALA A 226 -14.18 -10.10 -3.30
CA ALA A 226 -13.55 -11.37 -3.57
C ALA A 226 -12.65 -11.27 -4.81
N ALA A 227 -11.34 -11.09 -4.61
CA ALA A 227 -10.33 -11.53 -5.57
C ALA A 227 -8.94 -11.72 -4.91
N SER A 228 -8.51 -12.98 -4.94
CA SER A 228 -7.20 -13.56 -4.61
C SER A 228 -6.81 -13.60 -3.12
N SER A 229 -7.27 -14.67 -2.47
CA SER A 229 -6.41 -15.49 -1.62
C SER A 229 -5.12 -15.84 -2.36
N ASP A 230 -4.02 -15.18 -2.01
CA ASP A 230 -2.68 -15.75 -2.08
C ASP A 230 -1.96 -15.30 -0.81
N ASN A 231 -2.03 -16.17 0.21
CA ASN A 231 -1.16 -16.14 1.36
C ASN A 231 0.26 -16.51 0.90
N ASP A 232 1.07 -15.52 0.56
CA ASP A 232 2.52 -15.67 0.63
C ASP A 232 2.99 -15.01 1.94
N GLU A 233 3.11 -15.84 2.98
CA GLU A 233 3.93 -15.53 4.16
C GLU A 233 5.38 -15.33 3.70
N VAL A 234 5.75 -14.08 3.40
CA VAL A 234 7.16 -13.70 3.36
C VAL A 234 7.63 -13.53 4.79
N ILE A 235 8.10 -14.65 5.37
CA ILE A 235 8.86 -14.67 6.62
C ILE A 235 10.11 -13.82 6.41
N LEU A 236 10.09 -12.58 6.90
CA LEU A 236 11.27 -11.75 7.03
C LEU A 236 12.14 -12.33 8.15
N SER A 237 13.10 -13.18 7.78
CA SER A 237 14.24 -13.50 8.65
C SER A 237 15.07 -12.22 8.79
N SER A 238 15.06 -11.65 10.01
CA SER A 238 15.94 -10.55 10.39
C SER A 238 17.40 -11.01 10.34
N PRO A 239 18.35 -10.22 9.80
CA PRO A 239 19.76 -10.52 9.96
C PRO A 239 20.16 -10.18 11.39
N GLU A 240 20.40 -11.21 12.20
CA GLU A 240 21.10 -11.08 13.47
C GLU A 240 22.52 -10.56 13.25
N LYS A 241 22.87 -9.67 14.18
CA LYS A 241 24.15 -9.03 14.43
C LYS A 241 25.34 -9.96 14.21
N LEU A 242 26.31 -9.50 13.42
CA LEU A 242 27.70 -9.95 13.52
C LEU A 242 28.53 -8.81 14.10
N ASN A 243 29.31 -9.18 15.12
CA ASN A 243 30.29 -8.37 15.84
C ASN A 243 31.28 -7.64 14.93
#